data_AF-A0A8X6Y7Q0-F1
#
_entry.id   AF-A0A8X6Y7Q0-F1
#
_cell.length_a   1.000
_cell.length_b   1.000
_cell.length_c   1.000
_cell.angle_alpha   90.00
_cell.angle_beta   90.00
_cell.angle_gamma   90.00
#
_symmetry.space_group_name_H-M   'P 1'
#
loop_
_entity.id
_entity.type
_entity.pdbx_description
1 polymer ?
#
loop_
_entity_poly.entity_id
_entity_poly.type
_entity_poly.pdbx_seq_one_letter_code
_entity_poly.pdbx_strand_id
1 'polypeptide(L)' 'MLRKNKNWEKPIEYELNTVTYGTKSAPFLATRVIKQLCLDESDSFPLAAEITLSDIHMDDIVTGCQNIETAKILKNQK' A
#
# COMPACT_ATOMS: atom_id res chain seq x y z
N MET A 1 -46.84 -27.43 -0.10
CA MET A 1 -45.88 -28.05 0.84
C MET A 1 -44.78 -27.04 1.14
N LEU A 2 -44.82 -26.39 2.32
CA LEU A 2 -43.81 -25.41 2.74
C LEU A 2 -42.82 -26.11 3.68
N ARG A 3 -41.60 -26.38 3.21
CA ARG A 3 -40.50 -26.80 4.08
C ARG A 3 -39.98 -25.57 4.83
N LYS A 4 -40.55 -25.29 6.01
CA LYS A 4 -39.89 -24.47 7.03
C LYS A 4 -38.97 -25.37 7.83
N ASN A 5 -37.68 -25.34 7.54
CA ASN A 5 -36.62 -25.80 8.45
C ASN A 5 -35.31 -25.16 8.01
N LYS A 6 -34.97 -24.03 8.64
CA LYS A 6 -33.59 -23.59 8.79
C LYS A 6 -33.52 -22.78 10.08
N ASN A 7 -32.89 -23.35 11.09
CA ASN A 7 -32.39 -22.58 12.22
C ASN A 7 -31.27 -21.70 11.67
N TRP A 8 -31.62 -20.46 11.29
CA TRP A 8 -30.61 -19.46 10.96
C TRP A 8 -30.03 -18.95 12.28
N GLU A 9 -28.83 -19.40 12.63
CA GLU A 9 -28.03 -18.65 13.58
C GLU A 9 -27.78 -17.25 13.01
N LYS A 10 -27.96 -16.25 13.86
CA LYS A 10 -27.83 -14.84 13.48
C LYS A 10 -26.38 -14.62 12.99
N PRO A 11 -26.15 -14.00 11.82
CA PRO A 11 -24.79 -13.75 11.35
C PRO A 11 -24.01 -12.94 12.37
N ILE A 12 -22.75 -13.33 12.62
CA ILE A 12 -21.82 -12.57 13.44
C ILE A 12 -21.17 -11.52 12.53
N GLU A 13 -21.25 -10.26 12.92
CA GLU A 13 -20.61 -9.14 12.25
C GLU A 13 -19.19 -8.94 12.79
N TYR A 14 -18.25 -8.61 11.90
CA TYR A 14 -16.85 -8.32 12.25
C TYR A 14 -16.45 -6.97 11.66
N GLU A 15 -15.63 -6.22 12.38
CA GLU A 15 -15.05 -4.97 11.93
C GLU A 15 -13.56 -5.16 11.61
N LEU A 16 -13.07 -4.46 10.58
CA LEU A 16 -11.67 -4.49 10.19
C LEU A 16 -10.90 -3.42 10.97
N ASN A 17 -9.88 -3.84 11.73
CA ASN A 17 -9.04 -2.94 12.51
C ASN A 17 -7.90 -2.31 11.70
N THR A 18 -7.75 -2.69 10.43
CA THR A 18 -6.69 -2.22 9.54
C THR A 18 -7.27 -1.76 8.21
N VAL A 19 -6.55 -0.85 7.56
CA VAL A 19 -6.89 -0.40 6.20
C VAL A 19 -6.62 -1.57 5.26
N THR A 20 -7.68 -2.23 4.81
CA THR A 20 -7.58 -3.34 3.86
C THR A 20 -7.74 -2.86 2.42
N TYR A 21 -7.08 -3.58 1.51
CA TYR A 21 -7.25 -3.46 0.07
C TYR A 21 -8.73 -3.45 -0.33
N GLY A 22 -9.09 -2.62 -1.33
CA GLY A 22 -10.45 -2.57 -1.88
C GLY A 22 -11.41 -1.60 -1.19
N THR A 23 -11.01 -0.93 -0.10
CA THR A 23 -11.76 0.21 0.43
C THR A 23 -11.43 1.48 -0.37
N LYS A 24 -12.44 2.32 -0.68
CA LYS A 24 -12.23 3.53 -1.51
C LYS A 24 -11.16 4.49 -0.95
N SER A 25 -10.94 4.51 0.37
CA SER A 25 -9.98 5.38 1.05
C SER A 25 -8.59 4.77 1.23
N ALA A 26 -8.43 3.45 1.14
CA ALA A 26 -7.14 2.78 1.34
C ALA A 26 -5.99 3.38 0.52
N PRO A 27 -6.16 3.67 -0.77
CA PRO A 27 -5.03 4.13 -1.58
C PRO A 27 -4.60 5.56 -1.24
N PHE A 28 -5.57 6.39 -0.85
CA PHE A 28 -5.28 7.74 -0.38
C PHE A 28 -4.48 7.71 0.93
N LEU A 29 -4.85 6.83 1.85
CA LEU A 29 -4.14 6.64 3.11
C LEU A 29 -2.74 6.06 2.89
N ALA A 30 -2.60 5.04 2.04
CA ALA A 30 -1.32 4.44 1.68
C ALA A 30 -0.39 5.48 1.03
N THR A 31 -0.88 6.22 0.04
CA THR A 31 -0.10 7.28 -0.62
C THR A 31 0.32 8.38 0.36
N ARG A 32 -0.54 8.78 1.30
CA ARG A 32 -0.21 9.80 2.31
C ARG A 32 0.87 9.34 3.28
N VAL A 33 0.79 8.10 3.75
CA VAL A 33 1.79 7.52 4.66
C VAL A 33 3.14 7.38 3.95
N ILE A 34 3.14 6.86 2.72
CA ILE A 34 4.38 6.66 1.96
C ILE A 34 5.04 8.01 1.63
N LYS A 35 4.25 9.03 1.26
CA LYS A 35 4.78 10.39 1.07
C LYS A 35 5.43 10.95 2.33
N GLN A 36 4.82 10.73 3.50
CA GLN A 36 5.40 11.22 4.75
C GLN A 36 6.72 10.48 5.07
N LEU A 37 6.75 9.16 4.88
CA LEU A 37 7.98 8.37 5.05
C LEU A 37 9.10 8.85 4.13
N CYS A 38 8.80 9.18 2.86
CA CYS A 38 9.81 9.73 1.94
C CYS A 38 10.35 11.08 2.39
N LEU A 39 9.53 11.92 3.02
CA LEU A 39 9.98 13.20 3.55
C LEU A 39 10.81 13.03 4.83
N ASP A 40 10.42 12.09 5.69
CA ASP A 40 11.10 11.83 6.96
C ASP A 40 12.49 11.19 6.73
N GLU A 41 12.60 10.35 5.70
CA GLU A 41 13.81 9.58 5.38
C GLU A 41 14.62 10.15 4.19
N SER A 42 14.24 11.33 3.68
CA SER A 42 14.88 11.92 2.48
C SER A 42 16.37 12.18 2.66
N ASP A 43 16.79 12.52 3.87
CA ASP A 43 18.20 12.82 4.18
C ASP A 43 19.06 11.55 4.19
N SER A 44 18.48 10.42 4.59
CA SER A 44 19.13 9.10 4.63
C SER A 44 19.12 8.41 3.26
N PHE A 45 18.04 8.59 2.48
CA PHE A 45 17.82 7.87 1.23
C PHE A 45 17.28 8.79 0.11
N PRO A 46 18.05 9.78 -0.34
CA PRO A 46 17.56 10.84 -1.23
C PRO A 46 17.07 10.32 -2.59
N LEU A 47 17.75 9.33 -3.19
CA LEU A 47 17.31 8.78 -4.49
C LEU A 47 16.07 7.89 -4.33
N ALA A 48 15.98 7.10 -3.25
CA ALA A 48 14.80 6.27 -3.00
C ALA A 48 13.58 7.13 -2.68
N ALA A 49 13.75 8.21 -1.91
CA ALA A 49 12.69 9.17 -1.61
C ALA A 49 12.18 9.87 -2.86
N GLU A 50 13.07 10.36 -3.74
CA GLU A 50 12.68 11.02 -4.99
C GLU A 50 11.86 10.09 -5.89
N ILE A 51 12.34 8.87 -6.12
CA ILE A 51 11.66 7.88 -6.96
C ILE A 51 10.33 7.45 -6.36
N THR A 52 10.28 7.24 -5.04
CA THR A 52 9.04 6.82 -4.38
C THR A 52 7.99 7.93 -4.42
N LEU A 53 8.39 9.20 -4.46
CA LEU A 53 7.47 10.33 -4.65
C LEU A 53 6.98 10.47 -6.10
N SER A 54 7.77 10.09 -7.10
CA SER A 54 7.42 10.19 -8.53
C SER A 54 6.65 8.98 -9.06
N ASP A 55 7.03 7.78 -8.62
CA ASP A 55 6.66 6.51 -9.28
C ASP A 55 5.66 5.67 -8.47
N ILE A 56 5.07 6.24 -7.41
CA ILE A 56 4.06 5.55 -6.62
C ILE A 56 2.70 5.55 -7.31
N HIS A 57 2.13 4.37 -7.47
CA HIS A 57 0.77 4.18 -7.94
C HIS A 57 -0.02 3.36 -6.91
N MET A 58 -0.84 4.07 -6.12
CA MET A 58 -1.64 3.48 -5.05
C MET A 58 -0.76 2.77 -4.00
N ASP A 59 -0.72 1.44 -4.04
CA ASP A 59 0.01 0.60 -3.10
C ASP A 59 1.31 0.03 -3.73
N ASP A 60 1.53 0.24 -5.02
CA ASP A 60 2.69 -0.26 -5.77
C ASP A 60 3.67 0.87 -6.09
N ILE A 61 4.97 0.58 -5.96
CA ILE A 61 6.05 1.44 -6.47
C ILE A 61 6.60 0.77 -7.71
N VAL A 62 6.38 1.39 -8.86
CA VAL A 62 6.84 0.86 -10.16
C VAL A 62 7.87 1.82 -10.73
N THR A 63 9.14 1.59 -10.38
CA THR A 63 10.25 2.39 -10.88
C THR A 63 11.09 1.65 -11.91
N GLY A 64 11.63 2.39 -12.87
CA GLY A 64 12.52 1.90 -13.91
C GLY A 64 13.88 2.59 -13.87
N CYS A 65 14.94 1.86 -14.21
CA CYS A 65 16.29 2.40 -14.26
C CYS A 65 16.90 2.14 -15.64
N GLN A 66 17.69 3.08 -16.16
CA GLN A 66 18.31 2.95 -17.49
C GLN A 66 19.43 1.90 -17.55
N ASN A 67 19.96 1.50 -16.39
CA ASN A 67 21.11 0.62 -16.25
C ASN A 67 21.03 -0.20 -14.95
N ILE A 68 21.59 -1.41 -14.99
CA ILE A 68 21.52 -2.40 -13.90
C ILE A 68 22.27 -1.89 -12.64
N GLU A 69 23.35 -1.13 -12.81
CA GLU A 69 24.11 -0.58 -11.69
C GLU A 69 23.30 0.42 -10.87
N THR A 70 22.59 1.34 -11.53
CA THR A 70 21.70 2.30 -10.84
C THR A 70 20.54 1.57 -10.18
N ALA A 71 19.99 0.54 -10.82
CA ALA A 71 18.96 -0.30 -10.19
C ALA A 71 19.46 -0.99 -8.90
N LYS A 72 20.73 -1.43 -8.87
CA LYS A 72 21.35 -2.01 -7.67
C LYS A 72 21.57 -0.97 -6.57
N ILE A 73 22.02 0.23 -6.93
CA ILE A 73 22.21 1.33 -5.97
C ILE A 73 20.87 1.71 -5.33
N LEU A 74 19.84 1.87 -6.16
CA LEU A 74 18.48 2.19 -5.70
C LEU A 74 17.92 1.10 -4.79
N LYS A 75 18.10 -0.18 -5.12
CA LYS A 75 17.69 -1.29 -4.26
C LYS A 75 18.38 -1.27 -2.90
N ASN A 76 19.62 -0.76 -2.82
CA ASN A 76 20.41 -0.73 -1.59
C ASN A 76 20.14 0.52 -0.73
N GLN A 77 19.33 1.46 -1.19
CA GLN A 77 18.81 2.59 -0.40
C GLN A 77 17.44 2.24 0.20
N LYS A 78 17.40 1.16 1.00
CA LYS A 78 16.19 0.64 1.66
C LYS A 78 16.29 0.73 3.17
#